data_AF-A0A117KY34-F1
#
_entry.id   AF-A0A117KY34-F1
#
_cell.length_a   1.000
_cell.length_b   1.000
_cell.length_c   1.000
_cell.angle_alpha   90.00
_cell.angle_beta   90.00
_cell.angle_gamma   90.00
#
_symmetry.space_group_name_H-M   'P 1'
#
loop_
_entity.id
_entity.type
_entity.pdbx_description
1 polymer ?
#
loop_
_entity_poly.entity_id
_entity_poly.type
_entity_poly.pdbx_seq_one_letter_code
_entity_poly.pdbx_strand_id
1 'polypeptide(L)'
;MSWQVPENTVVTLLQRLYDHSRLTYRHSIHVAAISYQLAEELGLPKYRVRRIFWGALVHDLGKLAVDREILHKKGPLTEDEWKKIYEHPREGCRLLPRGREWQDLREMVLYHHERWDGRGYSGLCQGEIPLGARIIALADALDAMTSSRPYQKRREMLAALEEVKRCSGSQFDPQVVEALFSLTMNLLKGRPRSASYKVNEILKRTTWIFNSNEL
;
A
#
# COMPACT_ATOMS: atom_id res chain seq x y z
N MET A 1 15.20 -20.84 -5.33
CA MET A 1 14.85 -20.19 -6.62
C MET A 1 14.07 -18.92 -6.32
N SER A 2 14.61 -17.75 -6.65
CA SER A 2 13.89 -16.47 -6.55
C SER A 2 13.03 -16.30 -7.79
N TRP A 3 11.73 -16.58 -7.67
CA TRP A 3 10.78 -16.24 -8.73
C TRP A 3 10.74 -14.72 -8.88
N GLN A 4 10.98 -14.22 -10.09
CA GLN A 4 10.88 -12.79 -10.39
C GLN A 4 9.45 -12.49 -10.81
N VAL A 5 8.88 -11.40 -10.30
CA VAL A 5 7.61 -10.88 -10.81
C VAL A 5 7.88 -10.27 -12.18
N PRO A 6 7.15 -10.64 -13.25
CA PRO A 6 7.24 -9.96 -14.53
C PRO A 6 6.87 -8.46 -14.37
N GLU A 7 7.88 -7.59 -14.31
CA GLU A 7 7.71 -6.15 -14.04
C GLU A 7 6.77 -5.48 -15.07
N ASN A 8 6.88 -5.88 -16.35
CA ASN A 8 5.99 -5.40 -17.42
C ASN A 8 4.51 -5.67 -17.13
N THR A 9 4.17 -6.83 -16.55
CA THR A 9 2.79 -7.15 -16.20
C THR A 9 2.26 -6.23 -15.11
N VAL A 10 3.08 -5.92 -14.09
CA VAL A 10 2.68 -4.96 -13.05
C VAL A 10 2.45 -3.58 -13.64
N VAL A 11 3.33 -3.11 -14.52
CA VAL A 11 3.20 -1.82 -15.21
C VAL A 11 1.92 -1.75 -16.04
N THR A 12 1.59 -2.79 -16.81
CA THR A 12 0.33 -2.85 -17.57
C THR A 12 -0.90 -2.78 -16.67
N LEU A 13 -0.88 -3.50 -15.53
CA LEU A 13 -1.99 -3.47 -14.57
C LEU A 13 -2.15 -2.09 -13.92
N LEU A 14 -1.03 -1.44 -13.58
CA LEU A 14 -1.02 -0.07 -13.07
C LEU A 14 -1.54 0.95 -14.08
N GLN A 15 -1.23 0.78 -15.37
CA GLN A 15 -1.77 1.65 -16.42
C GLN A 15 -3.30 1.56 -16.47
N ARG A 16 -3.86 0.35 -16.39
CA ARG A 16 -5.32 0.17 -16.32
C ARG A 16 -5.93 0.87 -15.10
N LEU A 17 -5.25 0.78 -13.95
CA LEU A 17 -5.67 1.47 -12.73
C LEU A 17 -5.61 3.00 -12.88
N TYR A 18 -4.57 3.52 -13.54
CA TYR A 18 -4.44 4.94 -13.87
C TYR A 18 -5.60 5.43 -14.73
N ASP A 19 -5.92 4.69 -15.79
CA ASP A 19 -7.00 5.04 -16.72
C ASP A 19 -8.37 5.00 -16.03
N HIS A 20 -8.54 4.12 -15.05
CA HIS A 20 -9.78 3.96 -14.27
C HIS A 20 -9.94 5.00 -13.16
N SER A 21 -8.93 5.15 -12.31
CA SER A 21 -8.91 6.14 -11.24
C SER A 21 -7.48 6.61 -10.98
N ARG A 22 -7.18 7.82 -11.48
CA ARG A 22 -5.91 8.51 -11.22
C ARG A 22 -5.65 8.71 -9.72
N LEU A 23 -6.71 8.83 -8.91
CA LEU A 23 -6.59 8.95 -7.46
C LEU A 23 -6.07 7.64 -6.84
N THR A 24 -6.71 6.51 -7.17
CA THR A 24 -6.29 5.18 -6.69
C THR A 24 -4.89 4.81 -7.17
N TYR A 25 -4.55 5.15 -8.42
CA TYR A 25 -3.19 4.98 -8.94
C TYR A 25 -2.16 5.75 -8.10
N ARG A 26 -2.36 7.06 -7.88
CA ARG A 26 -1.41 7.88 -7.09
C ARG A 26 -1.27 7.37 -5.67
N HIS A 27 -2.38 6.99 -5.06
CA HIS A 27 -2.40 6.35 -3.74
C HIS A 27 -1.54 5.08 -3.72
N SER A 28 -1.69 4.20 -4.72
CA SER A 28 -0.91 2.97 -4.83
C SER A 28 0.60 3.24 -4.92
N ILE A 29 1.01 4.28 -5.66
CA ILE A 29 2.41 4.71 -5.73
C ILE A 29 2.94 5.15 -4.36
N HIS A 30 2.15 5.93 -3.61
CA HIS A 30 2.53 6.39 -2.27
C HIS A 30 2.65 5.22 -1.28
N VAL A 31 1.66 4.34 -1.26
CA VAL A 31 1.64 3.14 -0.41
C VAL A 31 2.84 2.24 -0.69
N ALA A 32 3.21 2.07 -1.96
CA ALA A 32 4.39 1.32 -2.34
C ALA A 32 5.69 1.96 -1.85
N ALA A 33 5.82 3.27 -1.96
CA ALA A 33 7.00 3.99 -1.48
C ALA A 33 7.16 3.93 0.05
N ILE A 34 6.07 4.02 0.80
CA ILE A 34 6.07 3.86 2.26
C ILE A 34 6.40 2.41 2.63
N SER A 35 5.75 1.44 1.98
CA SER A 35 5.96 0.02 2.24
C SER A 35 7.40 -0.42 1.98
N TYR A 36 8.04 0.12 0.94
CA TYR A 36 9.44 -0.10 0.64
C TYR A 36 10.35 0.33 1.80
N GLN A 37 10.17 1.56 2.28
CA GLN A 37 11.00 2.10 3.37
C GLN A 37 10.78 1.35 4.69
N LEU A 38 9.53 0.97 5.00
CA LEU A 38 9.24 0.16 6.18
C LEU A 38 9.88 -1.22 6.09
N ALA A 39 9.82 -1.87 4.92
CA ALA A 39 10.46 -3.16 4.69
C ALA A 39 11.99 -3.09 4.83
N GLU A 40 12.62 -2.00 4.36
CA GLU A 40 14.06 -1.77 4.58
C GLU A 40 14.39 -1.48 6.04
N GLU A 41 13.57 -0.69 6.74
CA GLU A 41 13.78 -0.39 8.17
C GLU A 41 13.65 -1.65 9.04
N LEU A 42 12.77 -2.58 8.67
CA LEU A 42 12.66 -3.91 9.27
C LEU A 42 13.84 -4.84 8.94
N GLY A 43 14.82 -4.39 8.15
CA GLY A 43 16.01 -5.18 7.81
C GLY A 43 15.72 -6.35 6.86
N LEU A 44 14.63 -6.29 6.08
CA LEU A 44 14.28 -7.38 5.18
C LEU A 44 15.30 -7.48 4.02
N PRO A 45 15.58 -8.70 3.52
CA PRO A 45 16.41 -8.87 2.34
C PRO A 45 15.83 -8.13 1.13
N LYS A 46 16.70 -7.54 0.28
CA LYS A 46 16.31 -6.73 -0.89
C LYS A 46 15.26 -7.40 -1.79
N TYR A 47 15.32 -8.73 -1.96
CA TYR A 47 14.32 -9.44 -2.76
C TYR A 47 12.92 -9.38 -2.14
N ARG A 48 12.78 -9.47 -0.81
CA ARG A 48 11.48 -9.34 -0.12
C ARG A 48 10.98 -7.91 -0.18
N VAL A 49 11.86 -6.93 0.05
CA VAL A 49 11.54 -5.50 -0.06
C VAL A 49 10.94 -5.20 -1.44
N ARG A 50 11.58 -5.67 -2.52
CA ARG A 50 11.06 -5.54 -3.89
C ARG A 50 9.70 -6.20 -4.07
N ARG A 51 9.48 -7.40 -3.53
CA ARG A 51 8.18 -8.09 -3.65
C ARG A 51 7.07 -7.36 -2.90
N ILE A 52 7.35 -6.83 -1.70
CA ILE A 52 6.42 -5.99 -0.94
C ILE A 52 6.09 -4.70 -1.71
N PHE A 53 7.08 -4.06 -2.30
CA PHE A 53 6.87 -2.90 -3.16
C PHE A 53 5.92 -3.21 -4.33
N TRP A 54 6.13 -4.33 -5.03
CA TRP A 54 5.24 -4.73 -6.12
C TRP A 54 3.83 -5.08 -5.63
N GLY A 55 3.70 -5.79 -4.50
CA GLY A 55 2.40 -6.10 -3.88
C GLY A 55 1.65 -4.84 -3.47
N ALA A 56 2.36 -3.87 -2.90
CA ALA A 56 1.81 -2.57 -2.51
C ALA A 56 1.34 -1.74 -3.72
N LEU A 57 2.02 -1.82 -4.86
CA LEU A 57 1.57 -1.15 -6.08
C LEU A 57 0.23 -1.67 -6.59
N VAL A 58 -0.05 -2.96 -6.39
CA VAL A 58 -1.25 -3.62 -6.92
C VAL A 58 -2.29 -3.94 -5.85
N HIS A 59 -2.10 -3.50 -4.60
CA HIS A 59 -3.00 -3.79 -3.47
C HIS A 59 -4.47 -3.45 -3.79
N ASP A 60 -4.65 -2.34 -4.50
CA ASP A 60 -5.95 -1.75 -4.84
C ASP A 60 -6.45 -2.09 -6.25
N LEU A 61 -5.78 -3.03 -6.96
CA LEU A 61 -6.09 -3.35 -8.36
C LEU A 61 -7.54 -3.79 -8.56
N GLY A 62 -8.15 -4.43 -7.55
CA GLY A 62 -9.55 -4.85 -7.61
C GLY A 62 -10.55 -3.70 -7.69
N LYS A 63 -10.14 -2.45 -7.41
CA LYS A 63 -10.99 -1.27 -7.64
C LYS A 63 -11.31 -1.04 -9.12
N LEU A 64 -10.65 -1.74 -10.04
CA LEU A 64 -11.07 -1.83 -11.44
C LEU A 64 -12.47 -2.43 -11.63
N ALA A 65 -12.93 -3.26 -10.69
CA ALA A 65 -14.27 -3.83 -10.71
C ALA A 65 -15.34 -2.92 -10.07
N VAL A 66 -14.94 -1.79 -9.50
CA VAL A 66 -15.83 -0.83 -8.82
C VAL A 66 -16.13 0.32 -9.77
N ASP A 67 -17.42 0.66 -9.91
CA ASP A 67 -17.89 1.76 -10.75
C ASP A 67 -17.22 3.08 -10.35
N ARG A 68 -16.83 3.89 -11.35
CA ARG A 68 -16.14 5.17 -11.11
C ARG A 68 -16.99 6.15 -10.29
N GLU A 69 -18.31 6.08 -10.44
CA GLU A 69 -19.25 6.92 -9.68
C GLU A 69 -19.17 6.61 -8.18
N ILE A 70 -19.01 5.34 -7.82
CA ILE A 70 -18.84 4.87 -6.43
C ILE A 70 -17.49 5.35 -5.89
N LEU A 71 -16.42 5.15 -6.65
CA LEU A 71 -15.05 5.54 -6.24
C LEU A 71 -14.91 7.07 -6.02
N HIS A 72 -15.68 7.88 -6.74
CA HIS A 72 -15.62 9.35 -6.68
C HIS A 72 -16.87 9.98 -6.05
N LYS A 73 -17.69 9.21 -5.34
CA LYS A 73 -18.99 9.64 -4.81
C LYS A 73 -18.86 10.64 -3.68
N LYS A 74 -19.41 11.86 -3.83
CA LYS A 74 -19.16 12.98 -2.90
C LYS A 74 -19.65 12.87 -1.44
N GLY A 75 -20.31 11.79 -1.08
CA GLY A 75 -20.96 11.60 0.21
C GLY A 75 -20.87 10.15 0.68
N PRO A 76 -21.65 9.76 1.70
CA PRO A 76 -21.61 8.39 2.21
C PRO A 76 -21.99 7.40 1.12
N LEU A 77 -21.32 6.25 1.14
CA LEU A 77 -21.69 5.09 0.36
C LEU A 77 -22.89 4.40 1.04
N THR A 78 -23.80 3.91 0.23
CA THR A 78 -24.85 2.97 0.60
C THR A 78 -24.23 1.63 0.97
N GLU A 79 -24.99 0.77 1.64
CA GLU A 79 -24.52 -0.58 2.01
C GLU A 79 -24.09 -1.40 0.79
N ASP A 80 -24.82 -1.32 -0.32
CA ASP A 80 -24.50 -2.08 -1.54
C ASP A 80 -23.25 -1.53 -2.26
N GLU A 81 -23.07 -0.21 -2.26
CA GLU A 81 -21.82 0.39 -2.74
C GLU A 81 -20.63 -0.01 -1.85
N TRP A 82 -20.84 -0.08 -0.54
CA TRP A 82 -19.82 -0.56 0.40
C TRP A 82 -19.45 -2.02 0.16
N LYS A 83 -20.42 -2.91 -0.12
CA LYS A 83 -20.14 -4.31 -0.48
C LYS A 83 -19.23 -4.39 -1.72
N LYS A 84 -19.47 -3.56 -2.74
CA LYS A 84 -18.62 -3.52 -3.93
C LYS A 84 -17.18 -3.09 -3.60
N ILE A 85 -17.00 -2.11 -2.71
CA ILE A 85 -15.65 -1.72 -2.26
C ILE A 85 -15.02 -2.82 -1.43
N TYR A 86 -15.76 -3.44 -0.52
CA TYR A 86 -15.26 -4.48 0.37
C TYR A 86 -14.68 -5.68 -0.40
N GLU A 87 -15.23 -6.02 -1.57
CA GLU A 87 -14.76 -7.13 -2.40
C GLU A 87 -13.46 -6.85 -3.18
N HIS A 88 -12.96 -5.60 -3.24
CA HIS A 88 -11.77 -5.28 -4.05
C HIS A 88 -10.50 -6.10 -3.72
N PRO A 89 -10.21 -6.59 -2.50
CA PRO A 89 -9.05 -7.44 -2.27
C PRO A 89 -9.19 -8.78 -3.00
N ARG A 90 -10.41 -9.34 -3.00
CA ARG A 90 -10.73 -10.59 -3.70
C ARG A 90 -10.66 -10.40 -5.21
N GLU A 91 -11.24 -9.31 -5.72
CA GLU A 91 -11.17 -8.99 -7.15
C GLU A 91 -9.73 -8.70 -7.60
N GLY A 92 -8.94 -7.97 -6.82
CA GLY A 92 -7.53 -7.71 -7.09
C GLY A 92 -6.71 -9.00 -7.17
N CYS A 93 -6.93 -9.91 -6.22
CA CYS A 93 -6.32 -11.24 -6.24
C CYS A 93 -6.72 -12.04 -7.50
N ARG A 94 -7.98 -11.96 -7.95
CA ARG A 94 -8.44 -12.61 -9.19
C ARG A 94 -7.78 -12.03 -10.44
N LEU A 95 -7.56 -10.72 -10.49
CA LEU A 95 -6.96 -10.02 -11.63
C LEU A 95 -5.46 -10.29 -11.77
N LEU A 96 -4.76 -10.58 -10.67
CA LEU A 96 -3.37 -10.98 -10.73
C LEU A 96 -3.20 -12.35 -11.42
N PRO A 97 -2.11 -12.58 -12.17
CA PRO A 97 -1.85 -13.88 -12.76
C PRO A 97 -1.73 -15.00 -11.71
N ARG A 98 -1.96 -16.24 -12.15
CA ARG A 98 -1.74 -17.43 -11.34
C ARG A 98 -0.31 -17.92 -11.56
N GLY A 99 0.35 -18.38 -10.51
CA GLY A 99 1.73 -18.85 -10.58
C GLY A 99 2.43 -18.67 -9.24
N ARG A 100 3.48 -19.47 -8.99
CA ARG A 100 4.27 -19.39 -7.75
C ARG A 100 4.95 -18.02 -7.62
N GLU A 101 5.27 -17.41 -8.75
CA GLU A 101 5.87 -16.09 -8.87
C GLU A 101 4.93 -14.93 -8.53
N TRP A 102 3.62 -15.18 -8.36
CA TRP A 102 2.63 -14.18 -7.97
C TRP A 102 2.02 -14.44 -6.59
N GLN A 103 2.30 -15.59 -5.98
CA GLN A 103 1.57 -16.09 -4.82
C GLN A 103 1.58 -15.10 -3.63
N ASP A 104 2.75 -14.59 -3.25
CA ASP A 104 2.85 -13.64 -2.14
C ASP A 104 2.25 -12.26 -2.48
N LEU A 105 2.32 -11.79 -3.73
CA LEU A 105 1.63 -10.58 -4.17
C LEU A 105 0.11 -10.75 -4.05
N ARG A 106 -0.42 -11.92 -4.47
CA ARG A 106 -1.83 -12.25 -4.33
C ARG A 106 -2.26 -12.29 -2.86
N GLU A 107 -1.44 -12.86 -1.98
CA GLU A 107 -1.68 -12.87 -0.53
C GLU A 107 -1.63 -11.46 0.05
N MET A 108 -0.65 -10.64 -0.34
CA MET A 108 -0.58 -9.23 0.06
C MET A 108 -1.83 -8.45 -0.37
N VAL A 109 -2.26 -8.60 -1.62
CA VAL A 109 -3.49 -7.97 -2.14
C VAL A 109 -4.72 -8.49 -1.39
N LEU A 110 -4.82 -9.79 -1.15
CA LEU A 110 -6.01 -10.37 -0.51
C LEU A 110 -6.15 -9.94 0.96
N TYR A 111 -5.03 -9.79 1.68
CA TYR A 111 -5.03 -9.64 3.13
C TYR A 111 -4.60 -8.25 3.62
N HIS A 112 -4.43 -7.25 2.75
CA HIS A 112 -3.99 -5.91 3.20
C HIS A 112 -5.03 -5.14 4.05
N HIS A 113 -6.29 -5.60 4.10
CA HIS A 113 -7.31 -5.09 5.05
C HIS A 113 -7.44 -5.95 6.32
N GLU A 114 -6.56 -6.93 6.52
CA GLU A 114 -6.50 -7.62 7.81
C GLU A 114 -6.00 -6.70 8.91
N ARG A 115 -6.51 -6.92 10.12
CA ARG A 115 -6.12 -6.19 11.32
C ARG A 115 -5.36 -7.12 12.24
N TRP A 116 -4.32 -6.60 12.90
CA TRP A 116 -3.51 -7.39 13.82
C TRP A 116 -4.34 -8.12 14.89
N ASP A 117 -5.44 -7.52 15.33
CA ASP A 117 -6.41 -8.05 16.29
C ASP A 117 -7.45 -9.05 15.75
N GLY A 118 -7.36 -9.45 14.49
CA GLY A 118 -8.30 -10.41 13.89
C GLY A 118 -9.68 -9.84 13.51
N ARG A 119 -9.88 -8.52 13.64
CA ARG A 119 -11.15 -7.86 13.23
C ARG A 119 -11.15 -7.37 11.78
N GLY A 120 -10.23 -7.90 10.98
CA GLY A 120 -10.07 -7.60 9.56
C GLY A 120 -11.12 -8.28 8.68
N TYR A 121 -10.91 -8.26 7.36
CA TYR A 121 -11.91 -8.74 6.40
C TYR A 121 -12.10 -10.26 6.45
N SER A 122 -11.04 -11.03 6.66
CA SER A 122 -11.05 -12.50 6.65
C SER A 122 -10.78 -13.11 8.02
N GLY A 123 -10.50 -12.27 9.03
CA GLY A 123 -10.34 -12.69 10.42
C GLY A 123 -8.96 -13.26 10.76
N LEU A 124 -7.97 -13.10 9.88
CA LEU A 124 -6.59 -13.49 10.19
C LEU A 124 -6.03 -12.55 11.25
N CYS A 125 -5.25 -13.09 12.19
CA CYS A 125 -4.66 -12.31 13.26
C CYS A 125 -3.15 -12.49 13.34
N GLN A 126 -2.47 -11.46 13.85
CA GLN A 126 -1.06 -11.52 14.21
C GLN A 126 -0.15 -12.13 13.11
N GLY A 127 0.54 -13.23 13.44
CA GLY A 127 1.47 -13.92 12.55
C GLY A 127 0.82 -14.69 11.40
N GLU A 128 -0.50 -14.90 11.43
CA GLU A 128 -1.25 -15.49 10.31
C GLU A 128 -1.33 -14.53 9.12
N ILE A 129 -1.22 -13.23 9.39
CA ILE A 129 -1.22 -12.20 8.35
C ILE A 129 0.18 -12.16 7.71
N PRO A 130 0.30 -12.30 6.38
CA PRO A 130 1.57 -12.18 5.70
C PRO A 130 2.25 -10.85 6.04
N LEU A 131 3.57 -10.87 6.31
CA LEU A 131 4.30 -9.66 6.72
C LEU A 131 4.15 -8.52 5.72
N GLY A 132 4.15 -8.82 4.42
CA GLY A 132 3.91 -7.81 3.38
C GLY A 132 2.53 -7.15 3.50
N ALA A 133 1.49 -7.92 3.81
CA ALA A 133 0.15 -7.39 4.02
C ALA A 133 0.08 -6.49 5.27
N ARG A 134 0.77 -6.86 6.36
CA ARG A 134 0.88 -6.02 7.57
C ARG A 134 1.56 -4.68 7.30
N ILE A 135 2.62 -4.69 6.49
CA ILE A 135 3.32 -3.48 6.07
C ILE A 135 2.42 -2.60 5.19
N ILE A 136 1.75 -3.20 4.20
CA ILE A 136 0.84 -2.50 3.29
C ILE A 136 -0.34 -1.90 4.05
N ALA A 137 -0.92 -2.62 5.01
CA ALA A 137 -2.05 -2.15 5.81
C ALA A 137 -1.71 -0.84 6.57
N LEU A 138 -0.52 -0.77 7.17
CA LEU A 138 -0.05 0.44 7.85
C LEU A 138 0.22 1.56 6.84
N ALA A 139 0.87 1.24 5.71
CA ALA A 139 1.19 2.22 4.67
C ALA A 139 -0.06 2.82 4.00
N ASP A 140 -1.06 1.99 3.70
CA ASP A 140 -2.37 2.40 3.18
C ASP A 140 -3.07 3.36 4.15
N ALA A 141 -3.20 2.96 5.42
CA ALA A 141 -3.83 3.81 6.43
C ALA A 141 -3.09 5.16 6.61
N LEU A 142 -1.76 5.15 6.61
CA LEU A 142 -0.96 6.36 6.74
C LEU A 142 -1.16 7.31 5.54
N ASP A 143 -1.11 6.79 4.30
CA ASP A 143 -1.38 7.61 3.12
C ASP A 143 -2.84 8.09 3.12
N ALA A 144 -3.81 7.24 3.47
CA ALA A 144 -5.21 7.61 3.55
C ALA A 144 -5.47 8.77 4.53
N MET A 145 -4.78 8.79 5.68
CA MET A 145 -4.89 9.88 6.66
C MET A 145 -4.19 11.17 6.21
N THR A 146 -3.10 11.08 5.47
CA THR A 146 -2.20 12.21 5.17
C THR A 146 -2.31 12.75 3.75
N SER A 147 -3.01 12.06 2.87
CA SER A 147 -3.36 12.52 1.52
C SER A 147 -4.72 13.22 1.52
N SER A 148 -4.86 14.26 0.72
CA SER A 148 -6.14 14.93 0.50
C SER A 148 -7.05 14.01 -0.33
N ARG A 149 -8.05 13.39 0.29
CA ARG A 149 -9.10 12.62 -0.40
C ARG A 149 -10.36 13.48 -0.55
N PRO A 150 -11.21 13.24 -1.58
CA PRO A 150 -12.46 14.00 -1.76
C PRO A 150 -13.40 14.04 -0.54
N TYR A 151 -13.27 13.10 0.42
CA TYR A 151 -14.09 12.99 1.64
C TYR A 151 -13.35 13.24 2.95
N GLN A 152 -12.05 13.54 2.91
CA GLN A 152 -11.24 13.64 4.13
C GLN A 152 -10.36 14.88 4.09
N LYS A 153 -10.58 15.79 5.05
CA LYS A 153 -9.60 16.84 5.33
C LYS A 153 -8.30 16.15 5.75
N ARG A 154 -7.21 16.49 5.06
CA ARG A 154 -5.85 16.02 5.36
C ARG A 154 -5.59 16.17 6.86
N ARG A 155 -5.25 15.07 7.55
CA ARG A 155 -4.71 15.17 8.91
C ARG A 155 -3.27 15.67 8.84
N GLU A 156 -2.86 16.45 9.82
CA GLU A 156 -1.44 16.75 9.99
C GLU A 156 -0.66 15.45 10.24
N MET A 157 0.58 15.39 9.74
CA MET A 157 1.42 14.20 9.84
C MET A 157 1.56 13.72 11.30
N LEU A 158 1.68 14.65 12.25
CA LEU A 158 1.75 14.33 13.68
C LEU A 158 0.50 13.61 14.17
N ALA A 159 -0.70 14.10 13.85
CA ALA A 159 -1.95 13.46 14.22
C ALA A 159 -2.12 12.07 13.58
N ALA A 160 -1.62 11.87 12.35
CA ALA A 160 -1.61 10.55 11.72
C ALA A 160 -0.66 9.58 12.45
N LEU A 161 0.53 10.03 12.84
CA LEU A 161 1.49 9.22 13.61
C LEU A 161 0.95 8.87 15.01
N GLU A 162 0.31 9.82 15.69
CA GLU A 162 -0.36 9.57 16.98
C GLU A 162 -1.43 8.48 16.85
N GLU A 163 -2.25 8.54 15.79
CA GLU A 163 -3.26 7.52 15.53
C GLU A 163 -2.64 6.15 15.23
N VAL A 164 -1.58 6.10 14.41
CA VAL A 164 -0.84 4.84 14.17
C VAL A 164 -0.31 4.25 15.48
N LYS A 165 0.28 5.09 16.34
CA LYS A 165 0.78 4.66 17.66
C LYS A 165 -0.34 4.12 18.54
N ARG A 166 -1.47 4.83 18.61
CA ARG A 166 -2.66 4.43 19.37
C ARG A 166 -3.21 3.08 18.91
N CYS A 167 -3.13 2.81 17.61
CA CYS A 167 -3.63 1.58 16.97
C CYS A 167 -2.61 0.42 16.93
N SER A 168 -1.41 0.61 17.50
CA SER A 168 -0.39 -0.45 17.62
C SER A 168 -0.91 -1.62 18.46
N GLY A 169 -0.73 -2.85 17.96
CA GLY A 169 -1.19 -4.07 18.63
C GLY A 169 -2.69 -4.33 18.51
N SER A 170 -3.44 -3.44 17.84
CA SER A 170 -4.85 -3.66 17.49
C SER A 170 -5.04 -3.68 15.98
N GLN A 171 -5.00 -2.52 15.33
CA GLN A 171 -5.08 -2.46 13.86
C GLN A 171 -3.77 -2.87 13.23
N PHE A 172 -2.65 -2.39 13.77
CA PHE A 172 -1.34 -2.51 13.16
C PHE A 172 -0.44 -3.43 13.96
N ASP A 173 0.43 -4.13 13.23
CA ASP A 173 1.53 -4.90 13.82
C ASP A 173 2.48 -3.97 14.59
N PRO A 174 2.71 -4.21 15.89
CA PRO A 174 3.63 -3.41 16.70
C PRO A 174 5.04 -3.27 16.11
N GLN A 175 5.57 -4.31 15.45
CA GLN A 175 6.90 -4.27 14.84
C GLN A 175 6.95 -3.31 13.65
N VAL A 176 5.89 -3.30 12.83
CA VAL A 176 5.78 -2.38 11.69
C VAL A 176 5.59 -0.94 12.17
N VAL A 177 4.84 -0.74 13.26
CA VAL A 177 4.72 0.58 13.92
C VAL A 177 6.09 1.05 14.41
N GLU A 178 6.83 0.21 15.13
CA GLU A 178 8.18 0.56 15.63
C GLU A 178 9.13 0.95 14.49
N ALA A 179 9.07 0.23 13.36
CA ALA A 179 9.83 0.59 12.17
C ALA A 179 9.46 1.99 11.63
N LEU A 180 8.17 2.33 11.56
CA LEU A 180 7.74 3.67 11.13
C LEU A 180 8.31 4.77 12.03
N PHE A 181 8.27 4.57 13.35
CA PHE A 181 8.79 5.56 14.30
C PHE A 181 10.32 5.66 14.23
N SER A 182 11.02 4.54 14.06
CA SER A 182 12.47 4.52 13.86
C SER A 182 12.88 5.27 12.60
N LEU A 183 12.19 5.01 11.48
CA LEU A 183 12.39 5.72 10.21
C LEU A 183 12.18 7.23 10.38
N THR A 184 11.09 7.62 11.05
CA THR A 184 10.77 9.04 11.33
C THR A 184 11.87 9.71 12.15
N MET A 185 12.36 9.05 13.20
CA MET A 185 13.45 9.58 14.03
C MET A 185 14.78 9.69 13.25
N ASN A 186 15.09 8.74 12.37
CA ASN A 186 16.28 8.78 11.53
C ASN A 186 16.25 9.98 10.58
N LEU A 187 15.09 10.27 9.98
CA LEU A 187 14.88 11.43 9.12
C LEU A 187 15.05 12.75 9.88
N LEU A 188 14.53 12.86 11.11
CA LEU A 188 14.67 14.05 11.95
C LEU A 188 16.12 14.29 12.41
N LYS A 189 16.87 13.22 12.67
CA LYS A 189 18.28 13.30 13.10
C LYS A 189 19.26 13.58 11.96
N GLY A 190 18.78 13.75 10.72
CA GLY A 190 19.61 14.02 9.56
C GLY A 190 20.62 12.90 9.25
N ARG A 191 20.40 11.67 9.73
CA ARG A 191 21.27 10.53 9.41
C ARG A 191 20.93 10.02 8.01
N PRO A 192 21.80 10.19 7.00
CA PRO A 192 21.56 9.59 5.71
C PRO A 192 21.69 8.07 5.84
N ARG A 193 20.63 7.32 5.54
CA ARG A 193 20.79 5.92 5.09
C ARG A 193 21.18 5.94 3.62
N SER A 194 22.08 5.03 3.25
CA SER A 194 22.43 4.79 1.86
C SER A 194 21.16 4.43 1.09
N ALA A 195 20.93 5.15 -0.01
CA ALA A 195 19.71 5.23 -0.83
C ALA A 195 18.61 6.21 -0.36
N SER A 196 18.92 7.51 -0.50
CA SER A 196 18.21 8.38 -1.45
C SER A 196 16.76 8.85 -1.13
N TYR A 197 16.75 10.02 -0.49
CA TYR A 197 15.86 11.18 -0.68
C TYR A 197 14.50 11.24 0.01
N LYS A 198 14.28 12.43 0.60
CA LYS A 198 13.09 12.91 1.32
C LYS A 198 11.83 12.27 0.76
N VAL A 199 10.91 11.83 1.62
CA VAL A 199 9.58 11.35 1.21
C VAL A 199 8.90 12.32 0.23
N ASN A 200 9.13 13.64 0.37
CA ASN A 200 8.69 14.67 -0.58
C ASN A 200 9.42 14.71 -1.93
N GLU A 201 10.60 14.13 -2.08
CA GLU A 201 11.34 13.96 -3.34
C GLU A 201 11.06 12.63 -4.03
N ILE A 202 10.80 11.53 -3.30
CA ILE A 202 10.30 10.27 -3.89
C ILE A 202 8.92 10.51 -4.54
N LEU A 203 8.08 11.31 -3.88
CA LEU A 203 6.81 11.81 -4.44
C LEU A 203 6.99 12.78 -5.64
N LYS A 204 8.16 13.43 -5.78
CA LYS A 204 8.50 14.30 -6.92
C LYS A 204 9.24 13.57 -8.06
N ARG A 205 9.79 12.38 -7.83
CA ARG A 205 10.63 11.63 -8.79
C ARG A 205 10.04 10.29 -9.27
N THR A 206 8.86 9.86 -8.79
CA THR A 206 8.10 8.78 -9.44
C THR A 206 7.56 9.16 -10.83
N THR A 207 7.76 10.41 -11.27
CA THR A 207 7.69 10.83 -12.68
C THR A 207 8.75 10.18 -13.57
N TRP A 208 9.85 9.65 -13.01
CA TRP A 208 10.96 9.09 -13.79
C TRP A 208 10.92 7.56 -13.99
N ILE A 209 9.99 6.83 -13.36
CA ILE A 209 9.80 5.40 -13.63
C ILE A 209 9.24 5.15 -15.05
N PHE A 210 8.81 6.22 -15.75
CA PHE A 210 8.34 6.20 -17.15
C PHE A 210 9.25 6.92 -18.16
N ASN A 211 10.44 7.41 -17.77
CA ASN A 211 11.33 8.05 -18.75
C ASN A 211 12.20 7.01 -19.47
N SER A 212 11.60 6.33 -20.44
CA SER A 212 12.30 6.00 -21.69
C SER A 212 11.80 6.97 -22.76
N ASN A 213 12.72 7.79 -23.27
CA ASN A 213 12.53 8.71 -24.38
C ASN A 213 11.69 8.09 -25.51
N GLU A 214 10.53 8.70 -25.79
CA GLU A 214 10.03 9.11 -27.11
C GLU A 214 8.55 9.52 -27.00
N LEU A 215 8.27 10.75 -27.44
CA LEU A 215 7.01 11.34 -27.95
C LEU A 215 5.66 10.99 -27.26
#